data_AF-A0P4J2-F1
#
_entry.id   AF-A0P4J2-F1
#
_cell.length_a   1.000
_cell.length_b   1.000
_cell.length_c   1.000
_cell.angle_alpha   90.00
_cell.angle_beta   90.00
_cell.angle_gamma   90.00
#
_symmetry.space_group_name_H-M   'P 1'
#
loop_
_entity.id
_entity.type
_entity.pdbx_description
1 polymer ?
#
loop_
_entity_poly.entity_id
_entity_poly.type
_entity_poly.pdbx_seq_one_letter_code
_entity_poly.pdbx_strand_id
1 'polypeptide(L)'
;MDIRRPLTELDIRMLDWFAPRQKPIHILLTKSDKLSRDKAKQTLLKTQKIVKEKWADFHQTSCSVQLFSSLKRIGVEDADQVIQGWLDSHKNNVPNVMAQI
;
A
#
# COMPACT_ATOMS: atom_id res chain seq x y z
N MET A 1 3.76 6.30 -4.76
CA MET A 1 3.90 6.83 -6.14
C MET A 1 3.18 8.19 -6.27
N ASP A 2 3.59 9.05 -7.20
CA ASP A 2 2.93 10.34 -7.47
C ASP A 2 1.62 10.09 -8.24
N ILE A 3 0.49 10.60 -7.73
CA ILE A 3 -0.84 10.34 -8.34
C ILE A 3 -0.95 10.82 -9.78
N ARG A 4 -0.11 11.77 -10.21
CA ARG A 4 -0.17 12.33 -11.57
C ARG A 4 0.42 11.37 -12.61
N ARG A 5 1.28 10.45 -12.17
CA ARG A 5 1.96 9.44 -13.00
C ARG A 5 2.16 8.15 -12.19
N PRO A 6 1.08 7.46 -11.81
CA PRO A 6 1.19 6.23 -11.02
C PRO A 6 1.76 5.10 -11.88
N LEU A 7 2.37 4.10 -11.22
CA LEU A 7 2.93 2.91 -11.85
C LEU A 7 4.00 3.25 -12.90
N THR A 8 4.99 4.04 -12.50
CA THR A 8 6.19 4.24 -13.31
C THR A 8 6.95 2.92 -13.45
N GLU A 9 7.89 2.86 -14.40
CA GLU A 9 8.70 1.66 -14.61
C GLU A 9 9.43 1.21 -13.33
N LEU A 10 9.94 2.15 -12.54
CA LEU A 10 10.60 1.83 -11.28
C LEU A 10 9.60 1.29 -10.23
N ASP A 11 8.40 1.86 -10.14
CA ASP A 11 7.35 1.35 -9.25
C ASP A 11 6.98 -0.10 -9.61
N ILE A 12 6.83 -0.38 -10.91
CA ILE A 12 6.51 -1.71 -11.43
C ILE A 12 7.61 -2.71 -11.06
N ARG A 13 8.88 -2.38 -11.33
CA ARG A 13 10.02 -3.25 -10.99
C ARG A 13 10.08 -3.56 -9.50
N MET A 14 9.76 -2.58 -8.65
CA MET A 14 9.72 -2.78 -7.20
C MET A 14 8.59 -3.74 -6.79
N LEU A 15 7.40 -3.61 -7.39
CA LEU A 15 6.27 -4.50 -7.15
C LEU A 15 6.55 -5.92 -7.66
N ASP A 16 7.11 -6.07 -8.87
CA ASP A 16 7.48 -7.36 -9.45
C ASP A 16 8.49 -8.11 -8.57
N TRP A 17 9.43 -7.39 -7.95
CA TRP A 17 10.42 -8.00 -7.07
C TRP A 17 9.88 -8.35 -5.68
N PHE A 18 8.94 -7.56 -5.17
CA PHE A 18 8.47 -7.67 -3.79
C PHE A 18 7.22 -8.54 -3.65
N ALA A 19 6.28 -8.48 -4.59
CA ALA A 19 5.02 -9.24 -4.52
C ALA A 19 5.22 -10.76 -4.38
N PRO A 20 6.16 -11.44 -5.09
CA PRO A 20 6.38 -12.87 -4.90
C PRO A 20 6.76 -13.29 -3.47
N ARG A 21 7.20 -12.35 -2.63
CA ARG A 21 7.57 -12.60 -1.22
C ARG A 21 6.36 -12.64 -0.28
N GLN A 22 5.15 -12.38 -0.77
CA GLN A 22 3.89 -12.45 -0.02
C GLN A 22 3.88 -11.60 1.26
N LYS A 23 4.65 -10.51 1.27
CA LYS A 23 4.59 -9.48 2.32
C LYS A 23 3.57 -8.42 1.92
N PRO A 24 2.81 -7.86 2.87
CA PRO A 24 1.77 -6.90 2.55
C PRO A 24 2.37 -5.64 1.91
N ILE A 25 1.65 -5.10 0.92
CA ILE A 25 2.03 -3.90 0.17
C ILE A 25 0.91 -2.87 0.32
N HIS A 26 1.25 -1.68 0.78
CA HIS A 26 0.32 -0.55 0.81
C HIS A 26 0.87 0.62 0.00
N ILE A 27 0.11 1.03 -1.01
CA ILE A 27 0.52 2.04 -1.98
C ILE A 27 -0.16 3.36 -1.67
N LEU A 28 0.65 4.37 -1.39
CA LEU A 28 0.21 5.76 -1.25
C LEU A 28 0.29 6.48 -2.61
N LEU A 29 -0.86 6.93 -3.11
CA LEU A 29 -0.97 7.86 -4.24
C LEU A 29 -0.76 9.28 -3.74
N THR A 30 0.51 9.66 -3.64
CA THR A 30 0.97 10.94 -3.08
C THR A 30 0.58 12.13 -3.95
N LYS A 31 0.54 13.32 -3.34
CA LYS A 31 0.16 14.60 -3.98
C LYS A 31 -1.25 14.57 -4.57
N SER A 32 -2.17 13.86 -3.91
CA SER A 32 -3.58 13.80 -4.31
C SER A 32 -4.24 15.18 -4.43
N ASP A 33 -3.74 16.18 -3.71
CA ASP A 33 -4.16 17.59 -3.80
C ASP A 33 -3.92 18.24 -5.17
N LYS A 34 -3.10 17.63 -6.04
CA LYS A 34 -2.80 18.16 -7.39
C LYS A 34 -3.83 17.77 -8.45
N LEU A 35 -4.81 16.93 -8.11
CA LEU A 35 -5.89 16.55 -9.00
C LEU A 35 -7.23 17.01 -8.46
N SER A 36 -8.22 17.19 -9.34
CA SER A 36 -9.61 17.34 -8.90
C SER A 36 -10.09 16.06 -8.21
N ARG A 37 -11.11 16.18 -7.35
CA ARG A 37 -11.65 15.06 -6.58
C ARG A 37 -12.04 13.87 -7.48
N ASP A 38 -12.70 14.13 -8.60
CA ASP A 38 -13.12 13.09 -9.54
C ASP A 38 -11.92 12.41 -10.22
N LYS A 39 -10.94 13.20 -10.66
CA LYS A 39 -9.71 12.65 -11.28
C LYS A 39 -8.90 11.83 -10.27
N ALA A 40 -8.81 12.28 -9.02
CA ALA A 40 -8.16 11.53 -7.95
C ALA A 40 -8.87 10.19 -7.70
N LYS A 41 -10.21 10.20 -7.59
CA LYS A 41 -11.02 8.98 -7.40
C LYS A 41 -10.89 8.01 -8.58
N GLN A 42 -10.95 8.50 -9.82
CA GLN A 42 -10.75 7.67 -11.01
C GLN A 42 -9.35 7.04 -11.04
N THR A 43 -8.32 7.82 -10.69
CA THR A 43 -6.93 7.34 -10.64
C THR A 43 -6.75 6.28 -9.55
N LEU A 44 -7.37 6.48 -8.38
CA LEU A 44 -7.40 5.49 -7.31
C LEU A 44 -8.00 4.17 -7.79
N LEU A 45 -9.22 4.20 -8.32
CA LEU A 45 -9.93 2.99 -8.78
C LEU A 45 -9.15 2.27 -9.89
N LYS A 46 -8.60 3.02 -10.85
CA LYS A 46 -7.77 2.46 -11.93
C LYS A 46 -6.52 1.78 -11.36
N THR A 47 -5.82 2.43 -10.42
CA THR A 47 -4.60 1.87 -9.84
C THR A 47 -4.91 0.66 -8.98
N GLN A 48 -5.97 0.69 -8.17
CA GLN A 48 -6.44 -0.46 -7.40
C GLN A 48 -6.73 -1.67 -8.28
N LYS A 49 -7.44 -1.48 -9.39
CA LYS A 49 -7.74 -2.55 -10.35
C LYS A 49 -6.45 -3.17 -10.91
N ILE A 50 -5.54 -2.34 -11.43
CA ILE A 50 -4.28 -2.82 -12.01
C ILE A 50 -3.45 -3.55 -10.95
N VAL A 51 -3.35 -2.98 -9.74
CA VAL A 51 -2.54 -3.57 -8.67
C VAL A 51 -3.09 -4.92 -8.23
N LYS A 52 -4.42 -5.01 -8.12
CA LYS A 52 -5.11 -6.25 -7.79
C LYS A 52 -4.85 -7.32 -8.83
N GLU A 53 -5.11 -7.03 -10.10
CA GLU A 53 -4.99 -8.00 -11.20
C GLU A 53 -3.55 -8.49 -11.40
N LYS A 54 -2.57 -7.59 -11.31
CA LYS A 54 -1.17 -7.93 -11.64
C LYS A 54 -0.38 -8.54 -10.49
N TRP A 55 -0.60 -8.09 -9.26
CA TRP A 55 0.22 -8.51 -8.12
C TRP A 55 -0.59 -9.18 -7.02
N ALA A 56 -1.75 -8.64 -6.64
CA ALA A 56 -2.48 -9.18 -5.52
C ALA A 56 -3.04 -10.57 -5.79
N ASP A 57 -3.84 -10.71 -6.86
CA ASP A 57 -4.49 -11.96 -7.23
C ASP A 57 -3.47 -12.97 -7.79
N PHE A 58 -2.48 -12.49 -8.56
CA PHE A 58 -1.47 -13.34 -9.19
C PHE A 58 -0.47 -13.94 -8.17
N HIS A 59 0.05 -13.14 -7.24
CA HIS A 59 1.00 -13.61 -6.22
C HIS A 59 0.35 -13.97 -4.88
N GLN A 60 -0.98 -13.87 -4.77
CA GLN A 60 -1.73 -14.05 -3.52
C GLN A 60 -1.19 -13.15 -2.40
N THR A 61 -0.83 -11.92 -2.76
CA THR A 61 -0.22 -10.94 -1.86
C THR A 61 -1.22 -9.87 -1.48
N SER A 62 -1.30 -9.53 -0.19
CA SER A 62 -2.19 -8.46 0.26
C SER A 62 -1.67 -7.10 -0.24
N CYS A 63 -2.42 -6.49 -1.16
CA CYS A 63 -2.11 -5.18 -1.73
C CYS A 63 -3.27 -4.22 -1.52
N SER A 64 -2.98 -3.01 -1.05
CA SER A 64 -3.96 -1.93 -0.93
C SER A 64 -3.42 -0.61 -1.49
N VAL A 65 -4.32 0.28 -1.90
CA VAL A 65 -3.97 1.58 -2.50
C VAL A 65 -4.89 2.64 -1.93
N GLN A 66 -4.34 3.79 -1.56
CA GLN A 66 -5.11 4.94 -1.07
C GLN A 66 -4.61 6.28 -1.63
N LEU A 67 -5.45 7.31 -1.52
CA LEU A 67 -5.05 8.70 -1.77
C LEU A 67 -4.22 9.24 -0.60
N PHE A 68 -3.20 10.03 -0.90
CA PHE A 68 -2.37 10.63 0.13
C PHE A 68 -1.91 12.05 -0.25
N SER A 69 -2.02 12.98 0.68
CA SER A 69 -1.41 14.32 0.55
C SER A 69 -0.80 14.76 1.86
N SER A 70 0.53 14.88 1.89
CA SER A 70 1.25 15.46 3.02
C SER A 70 0.82 16.92 3.27
N LEU A 71 0.63 17.69 2.18
CA LEU A 71 0.29 19.11 2.26
C LEU A 71 -1.10 19.35 2.84
N LYS A 72 -2.08 18.52 2.45
CA LYS A 72 -3.46 18.61 2.92
C LYS A 72 -3.79 17.66 4.06
N ARG A 73 -2.80 16.91 4.56
CA ARG A 73 -2.96 15.85 5.57
C ARG A 73 -4.09 14.87 5.24
N ILE A 74 -4.23 14.50 3.98
CA ILE A 74 -5.23 13.53 3.53
C ILE A 74 -4.62 12.13 3.60
N GLY A 75 -5.36 11.19 4.23
CA GLY A 75 -5.01 9.77 4.29
C GLY A 75 -3.89 9.45 5.29
N VAL A 76 -3.59 10.36 6.23
CA VAL A 76 -2.55 10.14 7.24
C VAL A 76 -3.01 9.10 8.25
N GLU A 77 -4.23 9.26 8.76
CA GLU A 77 -4.83 8.35 9.74
C GLU A 77 -5.02 6.95 9.16
N ASP A 78 -5.52 6.85 7.92
CA ASP A 78 -5.68 5.56 7.22
C ASP A 78 -4.34 4.85 7.04
N ALA A 79 -3.29 5.59 6.66
CA ALA A 79 -1.95 5.02 6.48
C ALA A 79 -1.37 4.54 7.82
N ASP A 80 -1.56 5.30 8.90
CA ASP A 80 -1.12 4.92 10.24
C ASP A 80 -1.80 3.63 10.70
N GLN A 81 -3.11 3.50 10.51
CA GLN A 81 -3.85 2.28 10.83
C GLN A 81 -3.33 1.05 10.08
N VAL A 82 -3.03 1.19 8.79
CA VAL A 82 -2.45 0.08 8.00
C VAL A 82 -1.10 -0.35 8.56
N ILE A 83 -0.23 0.61 8.87
CA ILE A 83 1.11 0.34 9.40
C ILE A 83 1.03 -0.29 10.80
N GLN A 84 0.18 0.24 11.68
CA GLN A 84 -0.06 -0.33 13.00
C GLN A 84 -0.56 -1.77 12.91
N GLY A 85 -1.51 -2.05 12.02
CA GLY A 85 -2.00 -3.39 11.77
C GLY A 85 -0.89 -4.36 11.36
N TRP A 86 0.08 -3.90 10.56
CA TRP A 86 1.26 -4.71 10.23
C TRP A 86 2.15 -4.97 11.42
N LEU A 87 2.46 -3.95 12.23
CA LEU A 87 3.35 -4.09 13.38
C LEU A 87 2.75 -4.97 14.48
N ASP A 88 1.46 -4.83 14.75
CA ASP A 88 0.78 -5.62 15.79
C ASP A 88 0.66 -7.09 15.39
N SER A 89 0.46 -7.37 14.10
CA SER A 89 0.48 -8.75 13.58
C SER A 89 1.83 -9.44 13.79
N HIS A 90 2.93 -8.69 13.86
CA HIS A 90 4.27 -9.25 14.12
C HIS A 90 4.54 -9.47 15.61
N LYS A 91 3.95 -8.67 16.52
CA LYS A 91 4.12 -8.85 17.98
C LYS A 91 3.57 -10.21 18.46
N ASN A 92 2.51 -10.70 17.82
CA ASN A 92 1.90 -12.00 18.15
C ASN A 92 2.69 -13.22 17.65
N ASN A 93 3.81 -13.01 16.93
CA ASN A 93 4.62 -14.08 16.34
C ASN A 93 6.02 -14.20 16.99
N VAL A 94 6.25 -13.50 18.11
CA VAL A 94 7.47 -13.69 18.91
C VAL A 94 7.26 -14.92 19.80
N PRO A 95 8.04 -16.01 19.63
CA PRO A 95 7.98 -17.13 20.56
C PRO A 95 8.30 -16.62 21.96
N ASN A 96 7.43 -16.92 22.93
CA ASN A 96 7.72 -16.62 24.32
C ASN A 96 8.83 -17.57 24.80
N VAL A 97 10.10 -17.20 24.61
CA VAL A 97 11.26 -18.02 25.01
C VAL A 97 11.51 -17.97 26.53
N MET A 98 10.63 -17.35 27.33
CA MET A 98 10.84 -17.14 28.76
C MET A 98 9.76 -17.78 29.66
N ALA A 99 9.20 -18.93 29.27
CA ALA A 99 8.20 -19.65 30.06
C ALA A 99 8.58 -21.10 30.43
N GLN A 100 9.87 -21.45 30.42
CA GLN A 100 10.38 -22.73 30.93
C GLN A 100 11.70 -22.52 31.70
N ILE A 101 11.60 -22.05 32.94
CA ILE A 101 12.49 -22.42 34.06
C ILE A 101 11.59 -22.65 35.28
#